data_AF-T1D717-F1
#
_entry.id   AF-T1D717-F1
#
_cell.length_a   1.000
_cell.length_b   1.000
_cell.length_c   1.000
_cell.angle_alpha   90.00
_cell.angle_beta   90.00
_cell.angle_gamma   90.00
#
_symmetry.space_group_name_H-M   'P 1'
#
loop_
_entity.id
_entity.type
_entity.pdbx_description
1 polymer ?
#
loop_
_entity_poly.entity_id
_entity_poly.type
_entity_poly.pdbx_seq_one_letter_code
_entity_poly.pdbx_strand_id
1 'polypeptide(L)'
;PNTLDTLFHYQVKKTGKEKVLGTGLAASPGAAVGSIVFSSDRAVELSKLKKKIVLVRPETTADDVRGMSVSEGFLTQKGGMTSHAAVVARAMGKPAVVGAENITVNVRDGTLICNGITLREGDMITVDGTNGEFIIGVTDLEKPSVGNETELLLKWSDEFRSLGIRANANTPEEARLARKNGRGRNWSGKN
;
A
#
# COMPACT_ATOMS: atom_id res chain seq x y z
N PRO A 1 -12.15 -12.85 10.53
CA PRO A 1 -11.53 -11.75 11.31
C PRO A 1 -10.67 -10.76 10.48
N ASN A 2 -10.15 -11.12 9.29
CA ASN A 2 -9.34 -10.21 8.44
C ASN A 2 -10.15 -9.33 7.45
N THR A 3 -11.48 -9.40 7.48
CA THR A 3 -12.37 -8.74 6.51
C THR A 3 -12.55 -7.23 6.73
N LEU A 4 -12.10 -6.70 7.88
CA LEU A 4 -12.21 -5.28 8.20
C LEU A 4 -11.14 -4.43 7.50
N ASP A 5 -9.89 -4.91 7.42
CA ASP A 5 -8.81 -4.14 6.78
C ASP A 5 -9.10 -3.88 5.30
N THR A 6 -9.66 -4.87 4.60
CA THR A 6 -10.05 -4.73 3.18
C THR A 6 -11.06 -3.61 2.92
N LEU A 7 -11.86 -3.21 3.92
CA LEU A 7 -12.87 -2.16 3.80
C LEU A 7 -12.28 -0.73 3.85
N PHE A 8 -11.02 -0.57 4.24
CA PHE A 8 -10.37 0.73 4.37
C PHE A 8 -9.29 1.01 3.32
N HIS A 9 -8.93 0.00 2.53
CA HIS A 9 -7.93 0.12 1.48
C HIS A 9 -8.54 -0.04 0.09
N TYR A 10 -7.96 0.65 -0.90
CA TYR A 10 -8.30 0.43 -2.30
C TYR A 10 -8.11 -1.04 -2.66
N GLN A 11 -9.00 -1.59 -3.48
CA GLN A 11 -8.89 -2.98 -3.94
C GLN A 11 -8.74 -3.00 -5.46
N VAL A 12 -8.03 -3.99 -5.99
CA VAL A 12 -8.02 -4.22 -7.43
C VAL A 12 -9.40 -4.73 -7.84
N LYS A 13 -10.02 -4.06 -8.82
CA LYS A 13 -11.26 -4.52 -9.41
C LYS A 13 -10.96 -5.71 -10.33
N LYS A 14 -11.13 -6.94 -9.83
CA LYS A 14 -10.87 -8.14 -10.64
C LYS A 14 -11.96 -8.30 -11.71
N THR A 15 -11.58 -8.08 -12.97
CA THR A 15 -12.42 -8.31 -14.16
C THR A 15 -12.15 -9.65 -14.83
N GLY A 16 -11.12 -10.38 -14.39
CA GLY A 16 -10.68 -11.66 -14.95
C GLY A 16 -9.83 -11.51 -16.23
N LYS A 17 -9.54 -10.27 -16.63
CA LYS A 17 -8.70 -9.94 -17.80
C LYS A 17 -7.31 -9.47 -17.42
N GLU A 18 -7.04 -9.35 -16.12
CA GLU A 18 -5.78 -8.87 -15.59
C GLU A 18 -4.65 -9.86 -15.90
N LYS A 19 -3.56 -9.36 -16.47
CA LYS A 19 -2.37 -10.17 -16.72
C LYS A 19 -1.48 -10.15 -15.47
N VAL A 20 -1.81 -11.02 -14.52
CA VAL A 20 -1.01 -11.23 -13.31
C VAL A 20 0.39 -11.67 -13.74
N LEU A 21 1.40 -10.89 -13.37
CA LEU A 21 2.80 -11.18 -13.70
C LEU A 21 3.35 -12.25 -12.76
N GLY A 22 2.94 -12.21 -11.49
CA GLY A 22 3.31 -13.17 -10.48
C GLY A 22 2.69 -12.85 -9.12
N THR A 23 3.05 -13.66 -8.12
CA THR A 23 2.62 -13.53 -6.73
C THR A 23 3.81 -13.49 -5.78
N GLY A 24 3.57 -12.93 -4.59
CA GLY A 24 4.46 -12.93 -3.43
C GLY A 24 3.66 -12.91 -2.14
N LEU A 25 4.29 -12.50 -1.04
CA LEU A 25 3.64 -12.40 0.27
C LEU A 25 2.90 -11.06 0.39
N ALA A 26 1.60 -11.13 0.70
CA ALA A 26 0.73 -10.00 1.00
C ALA A 26 1.16 -9.32 2.31
N ALA A 27 2.16 -8.43 2.25
CA ALA A 27 2.74 -7.81 3.44
C ALA A 27 1.83 -6.76 4.06
N SER A 28 1.22 -5.92 3.23
CA SER A 28 0.36 -4.81 3.66
C SER A 28 -0.80 -4.68 2.68
N PRO A 29 -2.06 -4.67 3.16
CA PRO A 29 -3.25 -4.71 2.32
C PRO A 29 -3.43 -3.46 1.47
N GLY A 30 -4.21 -3.60 0.41
CA GLY A 30 -4.59 -2.53 -0.50
C GLY A 30 -4.06 -2.69 -1.92
N ALA A 31 -4.39 -1.73 -2.78
CA ALA A 31 -3.99 -1.73 -4.18
C ALA A 31 -3.41 -0.38 -4.59
N ALA A 32 -2.31 -0.43 -5.34
CA ALA A 32 -1.63 0.74 -5.88
C ALA A 32 -1.28 0.56 -7.34
N VAL A 33 -1.31 1.66 -8.09
CA VAL A 33 -0.89 1.72 -9.49
C VAL A 33 0.17 2.82 -9.62
N GLY A 34 1.27 2.52 -10.28
CA GLY A 34 2.30 3.52 -10.56
C GLY A 34 3.35 3.01 -11.54
N SER A 35 4.21 3.93 -11.98
CA SER A 35 5.38 3.57 -12.79
C SER A 35 6.47 2.97 -11.91
N ILE A 36 7.12 1.91 -12.40
CA ILE A 36 8.21 1.23 -11.71
C ILE A 36 9.40 2.17 -11.53
N VAL A 37 9.96 2.16 -10.32
CA VAL A 37 11.24 2.81 -9.99
C VAL A 37 12.09 1.87 -9.14
N PHE A 38 13.41 1.85 -9.39
CA PHE A 38 14.34 0.92 -8.72
C PHE A 38 15.22 1.59 -7.65
N SER A 39 15.13 2.92 -7.52
CA SER A 39 15.93 3.74 -6.61
C SER A 39 15.05 4.67 -5.76
N SER A 40 15.40 4.79 -4.48
CA SER A 40 14.78 5.70 -3.51
C SER A 40 14.91 7.16 -3.93
N ASP A 41 16.09 7.60 -4.39
CA ASP A 41 16.30 8.98 -4.82
C ASP A 41 15.46 9.31 -6.05
N ARG A 42 15.40 8.36 -6.99
CA ARG A 42 14.60 8.49 -8.20
C ARG A 42 13.10 8.57 -7.90
N ALA A 43 12.64 7.81 -6.91
CA ALA A 43 11.28 7.89 -6.41
C ALA A 43 10.96 9.30 -5.89
N VAL A 44 11.87 9.91 -5.13
CA VAL A 44 11.71 11.28 -4.61
C VAL A 44 11.67 12.32 -5.73
N GLU A 45 12.53 12.20 -6.74
CA GLU A 45 12.51 13.08 -7.91
C GLU A 45 11.19 13.02 -8.67
N LEU A 46 10.70 11.82 -8.97
CA LEU A 46 9.48 11.61 -9.74
C LEU A 46 8.23 12.03 -8.94
N SER A 47 8.27 11.88 -7.62
CA SER A 47 7.21 12.36 -6.72
C SER A 47 7.07 13.88 -6.76
N LYS A 48 8.16 14.65 -6.87
CA LYS A 48 8.10 16.12 -7.06
C LYS A 48 7.36 16.51 -8.34
N LEU A 49 7.38 15.64 -9.36
CA LEU A 49 6.62 15.79 -10.60
C LEU A 49 5.18 15.25 -10.50
N LYS A 50 4.71 14.91 -9.29
CA LYS A 50 3.39 14.34 -9.00
C LYS A 50 3.09 13.04 -9.77
N LYS A 51 4.13 12.29 -10.15
CA LYS A 51 3.96 10.97 -10.78
C LYS A 51 3.70 9.92 -9.71
N LYS A 52 2.73 9.05 -9.96
CA LYS A 52 2.48 7.86 -9.16
C LYS A 52 3.54 6.81 -9.47
N ILE A 53 4.17 6.27 -8.43
CA ILE A 53 5.32 5.37 -8.58
C ILE A 53 5.18 4.15 -7.68
N VAL A 54 5.76 3.04 -8.11
CA VAL A 54 5.89 1.81 -7.33
C VAL A 54 7.37 1.52 -7.17
N LEU A 55 7.83 1.45 -5.93
CA LEU A 55 9.23 1.17 -5.63
C LEU A 55 9.47 -0.34 -5.66
N VAL A 56 10.33 -0.77 -6.58
CA VAL A 56 10.71 -2.16 -6.80
C VAL A 56 12.16 -2.36 -6.37
N ARG A 57 12.39 -3.27 -5.42
CA ARG A 57 13.74 -3.50 -4.86
C ARG A 57 14.02 -4.98 -4.66
N PRO A 58 15.28 -5.44 -4.76
CA PRO A 58 15.61 -6.80 -4.31
C PRO A 58 15.30 -6.98 -2.83
N GLU A 59 15.68 -6.00 -2.01
CA GLU A 59 15.40 -5.88 -0.58
C GLU A 59 15.42 -4.38 -0.22
N THR A 60 14.74 -3.98 0.85
CA THR A 60 14.73 -2.58 1.32
C THR A 60 15.59 -2.41 2.57
N THR A 61 16.13 -1.22 2.73
CA THR A 61 16.97 -0.80 3.86
C THR A 61 16.47 0.51 4.45
N ALA A 62 17.07 0.97 5.55
CA ALA A 62 16.70 2.25 6.18
C ALA A 62 16.86 3.46 5.22
N ASP A 63 17.81 3.40 4.28
CA ASP A 63 18.04 4.46 3.30
C ASP A 63 16.89 4.58 2.28
N ASP A 64 16.11 3.50 2.12
CA ASP A 64 14.98 3.46 1.20
C ASP A 64 13.72 4.14 1.77
N VAL A 65 13.69 4.49 3.07
CA VAL A 65 12.50 5.04 3.76
C VAL A 65 11.96 6.32 3.08
N ARG A 66 12.85 7.17 2.56
CA ARG A 66 12.43 8.39 1.84
C ARG A 66 11.67 8.05 0.56
N GLY A 67 12.21 7.14 -0.26
CA GLY A 67 11.56 6.63 -1.45
C GLY A 67 10.27 5.87 -1.14
N MET A 68 10.25 5.11 -0.05
CA MET A 68 9.06 4.40 0.42
C MET A 68 7.94 5.38 0.81
N SER A 69 8.28 6.45 1.52
CA SER A 69 7.35 7.48 1.94
C SER A 69 6.65 8.20 0.78
N VAL A 70 7.29 8.27 -0.39
CA VAL A 70 6.70 8.95 -1.58
C VAL A 70 6.07 8.02 -2.61
N SER A 71 6.24 6.70 -2.49
CA SER A 71 5.70 5.74 -3.47
C SER A 71 4.30 5.27 -3.12
N GLU A 72 3.51 4.86 -4.11
CA GLU A 72 2.13 4.39 -3.89
C GLU A 72 2.10 2.97 -3.32
N GLY A 73 3.11 2.15 -3.63
CA GLY A 73 3.24 0.79 -3.13
C GLY A 73 4.64 0.22 -3.34
N PHE A 74 4.85 -0.98 -2.80
CA PHE A 74 6.17 -1.64 -2.78
C PHE A 74 6.11 -3.06 -3.35
N LEU A 75 7.15 -3.44 -4.09
CA LEU A 75 7.37 -4.80 -4.54
C LEU A 75 8.81 -5.20 -4.21
N THR A 76 9.01 -6.29 -3.46
CA THR A 76 10.35 -6.81 -3.19
C THR A 76 10.55 -8.26 -3.60
N GLN A 77 11.74 -8.56 -4.14
CA GLN A 77 12.12 -9.92 -4.50
C GLN A 77 12.32 -10.80 -3.26
N LYS A 78 13.00 -10.25 -2.24
CA LYS A 78 13.29 -10.93 -0.98
C LYS A 78 12.57 -10.26 0.18
N GLY A 79 12.48 -10.99 1.29
CA GLY A 79 11.89 -10.53 2.54
C GLY A 79 10.62 -11.30 2.91
N GLY A 80 10.43 -11.51 4.21
CA GLY A 80 9.23 -12.15 4.76
C GLY A 80 8.23 -11.13 5.32
N MET A 81 7.18 -11.66 5.97
CA MET A 81 6.13 -10.88 6.62
C MET A 81 6.61 -9.99 7.79
N THR A 82 7.83 -10.23 8.28
CA THR A 82 8.50 -9.47 9.34
C THR A 82 9.71 -8.68 8.84
N SER A 83 9.92 -8.63 7.51
CA SER A 83 11.02 -7.86 6.91
C SER A 83 10.83 -6.36 7.08
N HIS A 84 11.93 -5.61 6.88
CA HIS A 84 11.92 -4.15 6.89
C HIS A 84 10.82 -3.58 5.98
N ALA A 85 10.73 -4.08 4.74
CA ALA A 85 9.71 -3.66 3.77
C ALA A 85 8.29 -3.85 4.32
N ALA A 86 8.01 -5.02 4.89
CA ALA A 86 6.68 -5.37 5.38
C ALA A 86 6.26 -4.51 6.58
N VAL A 87 7.17 -4.31 7.54
CA VAL A 87 6.91 -3.51 8.75
C VAL A 87 6.67 -2.05 8.39
N VAL A 88 7.54 -1.47 7.57
CA VAL A 88 7.44 -0.06 7.16
C VAL A 88 6.19 0.16 6.30
N ALA A 89 5.85 -0.78 5.42
CA ALA A 89 4.66 -0.68 4.59
C ALA A 89 3.35 -0.62 5.39
N ARG A 90 3.21 -1.51 6.40
CA ARG A 90 2.06 -1.50 7.31
C ARG A 90 1.99 -0.20 8.11
N ALA A 91 3.13 0.25 8.63
CA ALA A 91 3.19 1.51 9.38
C ALA A 91 2.78 2.72 8.53
N MET A 92 3.10 2.70 7.23
CA MET A 92 2.71 3.75 6.27
C MET A 92 1.30 3.56 5.68
N GLY A 93 0.64 2.42 5.94
CA GLY A 93 -0.67 2.09 5.36
C GLY A 93 -0.64 1.93 3.83
N LYS A 94 0.51 1.55 3.27
CA LYS A 94 0.70 1.41 1.82
C LYS A 94 0.72 -0.04 1.40
N PRO A 95 0.16 -0.39 0.24
CA PRO A 95 0.13 -1.76 -0.24
C PRO A 95 1.54 -2.26 -0.56
N ALA A 96 1.81 -3.50 -0.15
CA ALA A 96 3.12 -4.10 -0.33
C ALA A 96 3.04 -5.60 -0.60
N VAL A 97 3.78 -6.02 -1.61
CA VAL A 97 4.05 -7.44 -1.90
C VAL A 97 5.55 -7.66 -1.69
N VAL A 98 5.90 -8.58 -0.80
CA VAL A 98 7.30 -8.88 -0.45
C VAL A 98 7.61 -10.34 -0.73
N GLY A 99 8.88 -10.68 -0.91
CA GLY A 99 9.28 -12.07 -1.11
C GLY A 99 8.70 -12.68 -2.39
N ALA A 100 8.60 -11.88 -3.46
CA ALA A 100 8.28 -12.40 -4.78
C ALA A 100 9.49 -13.16 -5.34
N GLU A 101 9.62 -14.44 -5.01
CA GLU A 101 10.80 -15.23 -5.42
C GLU A 101 10.87 -15.49 -6.94
N ASN A 102 9.74 -15.35 -7.63
CA ASN A 102 9.60 -15.52 -9.08
C ASN A 102 10.07 -14.31 -9.91
N ILE A 103 10.45 -13.19 -9.28
CA ILE A 103 11.01 -12.02 -9.97
C ILE A 103 12.53 -11.97 -9.82
N THR A 104 13.20 -11.45 -10.84
CA THR A 104 14.60 -11.03 -10.77
C THR A 104 14.67 -9.52 -10.92
N VAL A 105 15.14 -8.82 -9.88
CA VAL A 105 15.29 -7.37 -9.90
C VAL A 105 16.75 -7.00 -10.10
N ASN A 106 17.05 -6.29 -11.18
CA ASN A 106 18.36 -5.73 -11.43
C ASN A 106 18.29 -4.20 -11.36
N VAL A 107 18.77 -3.66 -10.24
CA VAL A 107 18.75 -2.22 -9.96
C VAL A 107 19.71 -1.45 -10.87
N ARG A 108 20.83 -2.07 -11.29
CA ARG A 108 21.83 -1.41 -12.15
C ARG A 108 21.29 -1.21 -13.56
N ASP A 109 20.63 -2.24 -14.08
CA ASP A 109 20.06 -2.22 -15.42
C ASP A 109 18.64 -1.62 -15.45
N GLY A 110 18.06 -1.30 -14.28
CA GLY A 110 16.72 -0.77 -14.15
C GLY A 110 15.65 -1.72 -14.71
N THR A 111 15.79 -3.02 -14.41
CA THR A 111 14.91 -4.07 -14.95
C THR A 111 14.32 -4.97 -13.86
N LEU A 112 13.08 -5.40 -14.10
CA LEU A 112 12.41 -6.47 -13.40
C LEU A 112 12.05 -7.55 -14.41
N ILE A 113 12.47 -8.78 -14.15
CA ILE A 113 12.19 -9.93 -15.03
C ILE A 113 11.32 -10.91 -14.27
N CYS A 114 10.21 -11.33 -14.87
CA CYS A 114 9.34 -12.37 -14.33
C CYS A 114 8.70 -13.15 -15.48
N ASN A 115 8.76 -14.48 -15.43
CA ASN A 115 8.15 -15.37 -16.44
C ASN A 115 8.52 -15.01 -17.91
N GLY A 116 9.78 -14.60 -18.15
CA GLY A 116 10.27 -14.21 -19.47
C GLY A 116 9.85 -12.79 -19.93
N ILE A 117 9.06 -12.07 -19.13
CA ILE A 117 8.69 -10.68 -19.39
C ILE A 117 9.69 -9.77 -18.66
N THR A 118 10.23 -8.79 -19.38
CA THR A 118 11.11 -7.75 -18.81
C THR A 118 10.36 -6.43 -18.74
N LEU A 119 10.21 -5.90 -17.53
CA LEU A 119 9.73 -4.55 -17.27
C LEU A 119 10.90 -3.63 -16.94
N ARG A 120 10.82 -2.37 -17.37
CA ARG A 120 11.84 -1.35 -17.20
C ARG A 120 11.34 -0.22 -16.32
N GLU A 121 12.27 0.64 -15.90
CA GLU A 121 11.91 1.86 -15.19
C GLU A 121 10.94 2.69 -16.04
N GLY A 122 9.86 3.16 -15.41
CA GLY A 122 8.80 3.91 -16.07
C GLY A 122 7.61 3.07 -16.54
N ASP A 123 7.76 1.75 -16.67
CA ASP A 123 6.64 0.88 -17.03
C ASP A 123 5.59 0.85 -15.91
N MET A 124 4.32 0.80 -16.28
CA MET A 124 3.23 0.78 -15.32
C MET A 124 3.04 -0.61 -14.71
N ILE A 125 2.88 -0.65 -13.40
CA ILE A 125 2.56 -1.86 -12.64
C ILE A 125 1.45 -1.57 -11.63
N THR A 126 0.62 -2.58 -11.41
CA THR A 126 -0.37 -2.58 -10.34
C THR A 126 0.07 -3.58 -9.27
N VAL A 127 0.09 -3.15 -8.01
CA VAL A 127 0.42 -3.98 -6.85
C VAL A 127 -0.83 -4.19 -6.03
N ASP A 128 -1.20 -5.45 -5.81
CA ASP A 128 -2.27 -5.89 -4.93
C ASP A 128 -1.66 -6.50 -3.67
N GLY A 129 -1.51 -5.66 -2.64
CA GLY A 129 -1.00 -6.06 -1.34
C GLY A 129 -2.03 -6.85 -0.50
N THR A 130 -3.29 -6.94 -0.92
CA THR A 130 -4.31 -7.78 -0.27
C THR A 130 -4.14 -9.24 -0.67
N ASN A 131 -4.03 -9.50 -1.98
CA ASN A 131 -3.89 -10.86 -2.51
C ASN A 131 -2.44 -11.30 -2.70
N GLY A 132 -1.47 -10.39 -2.56
CA GLY A 132 -0.07 -10.70 -2.82
C GLY A 132 0.25 -10.78 -4.31
N GLU A 133 -0.56 -10.13 -5.17
CA GLU A 133 -0.45 -10.21 -6.63
C GLU A 133 0.20 -8.92 -7.17
N PHE A 134 0.94 -9.04 -8.28
CA PHE A 134 1.38 -7.88 -9.06
C PHE A 134 1.07 -8.10 -10.52
N ILE A 135 0.52 -7.08 -11.16
CA ILE A 135 -0.15 -7.13 -12.46
C ILE A 135 0.53 -6.15 -13.39
N ILE A 136 0.76 -6.58 -14.64
CA ILE A 136 1.36 -5.70 -15.66
C ILE A 136 0.35 -4.63 -16.07
N GLY A 137 0.79 -3.37 -16.09
CA GLY A 137 -0.02 -2.25 -16.53
C GLY A 137 -0.90 -1.66 -15.45
N VAL A 138 -1.92 -0.94 -15.90
CA VAL A 138 -2.89 -0.23 -15.06
C VAL A 138 -4.16 -1.05 -14.96
N THR A 139 -4.56 -1.39 -13.75
CA THR A 139 -5.87 -1.98 -13.45
C THR A 139 -6.76 -0.98 -12.73
N ASP A 140 -8.07 -1.07 -12.97
CA ASP A 140 -9.04 -0.26 -12.25
C ASP A 140 -9.02 -0.59 -10.75
N LEU A 141 -9.00 0.46 -9.93
CA LEU A 141 -9.06 0.34 -8.48
C LEU A 141 -10.45 0.73 -7.97
N GLU A 142 -11.04 -0.12 -7.14
CA GLU A 142 -12.26 0.19 -6.42
C GLU A 142 -11.93 0.90 -5.12
N LYS A 143 -12.62 2.03 -4.90
CA LYS A 143 -12.51 2.78 -3.65
C LYS A 143 -13.13 1.97 -2.52
N PRO A 144 -12.53 1.98 -1.32
CA PRO A 144 -13.16 1.41 -0.15
C PRO A 144 -14.51 2.09 0.09
N SER A 145 -15.58 1.31 0.13
CA SER A 145 -16.90 1.77 0.55
C SER A 145 -17.17 1.25 1.96
N VAL A 146 -17.23 2.16 2.93
CA VAL A 146 -17.74 1.85 4.27
C VAL A 146 -19.26 1.73 4.14
N GLY A 147 -19.77 0.50 4.10
CA GLY A 147 -21.21 0.25 4.03
C GLY A 147 -21.91 0.54 5.35
N ASN A 148 -23.25 0.61 5.31
CA ASN A 148 -24.09 0.85 6.49
C ASN A 148 -23.84 -0.17 7.62
N GLU A 149 -23.49 -1.41 7.29
CA GLU A 149 -23.18 -2.48 8.24
C GLU A 149 -21.91 -2.20 9.04
N THR A 150 -20.87 -1.68 8.38
CA THR A 150 -19.61 -1.30 9.04
C THR A 150 -19.82 -0.11 9.96
N GLU A 151 -20.67 0.85 9.57
CA GLU A 151 -21.04 1.98 10.43
C GLU A 151 -21.82 1.51 11.68
N LEU A 152 -22.73 0.55 11.52
CA LEU A 152 -23.46 -0.05 12.64
C LEU A 152 -22.52 -0.80 13.60
N LEU A 153 -21.58 -1.58 13.07
CA LEU A 153 -20.57 -2.28 13.86
C LEU A 153 -19.66 -1.30 14.63
N LEU A 154 -19.21 -0.23 13.99
CA LEU A 154 -18.41 0.81 14.63
C LEU A 154 -19.20 1.52 15.73
N LYS A 155 -20.49 1.78 15.50
CA LYS A 155 -21.37 2.35 16.52
C LYS A 155 -21.51 1.45 17.75
N TRP A 156 -21.75 0.15 17.56
CA TRP A 156 -21.76 -0.80 18.68
C TRP A 156 -20.41 -0.85 19.39
N SER A 157 -19.32 -0.85 18.64
CA SER A 157 -17.97 -0.83 19.22
C SER A 157 -17.73 0.43 20.08
N ASP A 158 -18.24 1.59 19.64
CA ASP A 158 -18.20 2.84 20.42
C ASP A 158 -19.07 2.80 21.69
N GLU A 159 -20.18 2.06 21.68
CA GLU A 159 -21.07 1.89 22.85
C GLU A 159 -20.43 1.03 23.94
N PHE A 160 -19.66 -0.02 23.58
CA PHE A 160 -19.04 -0.93 24.55
C PHE A 160 -17.61 -0.55 24.95
N ARG A 161 -16.90 0.31 24.19
CA ARG A 161 -15.52 0.64 24.52
C ARG A 161 -15.42 1.53 25.76
N SER A 162 -14.48 1.18 26.65
CA SER A 162 -14.07 2.03 27.76
C SER A 162 -12.90 2.96 27.41
N LEU A 163 -12.06 2.55 26.44
CA LEU A 163 -10.88 3.29 26.01
C LEU A 163 -11.22 4.35 24.96
N GLY A 164 -10.58 5.52 25.07
CA GLY A 164 -10.61 6.56 24.05
C GLY A 164 -9.70 6.21 22.87
N ILE A 165 -10.23 6.23 21.64
CA ILE A 165 -9.42 6.07 20.42
C ILE A 165 -8.89 7.45 20.00
N ARG A 166 -7.57 7.56 19.86
CA ARG A 166 -6.87 8.75 19.34
C ARG A 166 -6.01 8.34 18.16
N ALA A 167 -5.76 9.28 17.26
CA ALA A 167 -4.85 9.08 16.14
C ALA A 167 -3.62 9.94 16.30
N ASN A 168 -2.45 9.39 15.97
CA ASN A 168 -1.25 10.17 15.77
C ASN A 168 -1.35 10.83 14.40
N ALA A 169 -1.31 12.15 14.36
CA ALA A 169 -1.35 12.93 13.12
C ALA A 169 -0.31 14.04 13.21
N ASN A 170 0.58 14.10 12.22
CA ASN A 170 1.64 15.09 12.12
C ASN A 170 1.32 16.16 11.07
N THR A 171 0.29 15.95 10.24
CA THR A 171 -0.19 16.93 9.26
C THR A 171 -1.67 17.28 9.45
N PRO A 172 -2.13 18.48 9.05
CA PRO A 172 -3.54 18.86 9.12
C PRO A 172 -4.48 17.95 8.34
N GLU A 173 -4.02 17.37 7.22
CA GLU A 173 -4.82 16.44 6.42
C GLU A 173 -5.00 15.10 7.14
N GLU A 174 -3.93 14.55 7.73
CA GLU A 174 -4.00 13.35 8.58
C GLU A 174 -4.96 13.56 9.75
N ALA A 175 -4.93 14.72 10.40
CA ALA A 175 -5.82 15.01 11.52
C ALA A 175 -7.30 15.06 11.08
N ARG A 176 -7.60 15.63 9.90
CA ARG A 176 -8.97 15.63 9.34
C ARG A 176 -9.41 14.21 8.97
N LEU A 177 -8.55 13.43 8.33
CA LEU A 177 -8.83 12.05 7.96
C LEU A 177 -9.06 11.18 9.19
N ALA A 178 -8.23 11.34 10.22
CA ALA A 178 -8.38 10.65 11.51
C ALA A 178 -9.72 10.98 12.17
N ARG A 179 -10.13 12.26 12.20
CA ARG A 179 -11.47 12.65 12.72
C ARG A 179 -12.61 12.05 11.92
N LYS A 180 -12.45 11.93 10.59
CA LYS A 180 -13.44 11.33 9.70
C LYS A 180 -13.57 9.82 9.94
N ASN A 181 -12.45 9.13 10.19
CA ASN A 181 -12.39 7.68 10.33
C ASN A 181 -12.70 7.19 11.77
N GLY A 182 -12.29 7.93 12.80
CA GLY A 182 -12.49 7.55 14.21
C GLY A 182 -13.75 8.16 14.82
N ARG A 183 -14.94 7.89 14.25
CA ARG A 183 -16.23 8.54 14.56
C ARG A 183 -16.77 8.37 16.01
N GLY A 184 -15.99 8.73 17.02
CA GLY A 184 -16.44 9.04 18.38
C GLY A 184 -16.80 10.52 18.52
N ARG A 185 -18.06 10.88 18.23
CA ARG A 185 -18.67 12.14 18.68
C ARG A 185 -18.71 12.13 20.21
N ASN A 186 -17.70 12.69 20.86
CA ASN A 186 -17.77 13.16 22.25
C ASN A 186 -16.57 14.07 22.52
N TRP A 187 -16.52 15.20 21.82
CA TRP A 187 -15.82 16.37 22.33
C TRP A 187 -16.88 17.36 22.80
N SER A 188 -17.26 17.26 24.07
CA SER A 188 -17.67 18.44 24.80
C SER A 188 -16.37 19.12 25.24
N GLY A 189 -16.04 20.23 24.59
CA GLY A 189 -15.02 21.13 25.11
C GLY A 189 -15.46 21.57 26.50
N LYS A 190 -14.78 21.10 27.53
CA LYS A 190 -14.69 21.84 28.78
C LYS A 190 -13.48 22.76 28.64
N ASN A 191 -13.80 24.04 28.42
CA ASN A 191 -12.99 25.14 28.92
C ASN A 191 -12.92 25.06 30.45
#